data_AF-A0A0Q7MX50-F1
#
_entry.id   AF-A0A0Q7MX50-F1
#
_cell.length_a   1.000
_cell.length_b   1.000
_cell.length_c   1.000
_cell.angle_alpha   90.00
_cell.angle_beta   90.00
_cell.angle_gamma   90.00
#
_symmetry.space_group_name_H-M   'P 1'
#
loop_
_entity.id
_entity.type
_entity.pdbx_description
1 polymer ?
#
loop_
_entity_poly.entity_id
_entity_poly.type
_entity_poly.pdbx_seq_one_letter_code
_entity_poly.pdbx_strand_id
1 'polypeptide(L)'
;MPIDHGHRLDAAQLPTPSALLRAFLGTDHPDPTRHRVLDAARDLASCHDRRRRALEQARDPAASSSTGAACGRLVDDIDNDRVALIAHIDEWVATHVEHRVGASLHTETLGAVIDRMAAKWVAAQQAMAGPAPTKTTPRQREARTHLQWCRLAELTDGYRDLITDVTEHRRRLPVW
;
A
#
# COMPACT_ATOMS: atom_id res chain seq x y z
N MET A 1 19.68 4.05 39.46
CA MET A 1 19.27 4.48 38.12
C MET A 1 18.76 3.25 37.39
N PRO A 2 17.45 3.08 37.21
CA PRO A 2 16.94 1.99 36.38
C PRO A 2 17.18 2.34 34.92
N ILE A 3 17.81 1.44 34.19
CA ILE A 3 17.92 1.51 32.73
C ILE A 3 16.52 1.19 32.21
N ASP A 4 15.88 2.21 31.63
CA ASP A 4 14.66 2.04 30.84
C ASP A 4 15.02 1.14 29.65
N HIS A 5 14.74 -0.16 29.79
CA HIS A 5 14.81 -1.08 28.67
C HIS A 5 13.67 -0.70 27.74
N GLY A 6 13.96 0.24 26.83
CA GLY A 6 13.07 0.65 25.76
C GLY A 6 12.42 -0.58 25.17
N HIS A 7 11.10 -0.66 25.36
CA HIS A 7 10.25 -1.76 24.98
C HIS A 7 10.50 -2.05 23.48
N ARG A 8 11.36 -3.03 23.17
CA ARG A 8 11.50 -3.55 21.80
C ARG A 8 10.16 -4.19 21.50
N LEU A 9 9.38 -3.49 20.71
CA LEU A 9 8.02 -3.85 20.41
C LEU A 9 8.05 -5.13 19.57
N ASP A 10 7.29 -6.13 20.00
CA ASP A 10 7.26 -7.45 19.40
C ASP A 10 6.72 -7.39 17.96
N ALA A 11 7.10 -8.32 17.08
CA ALA A 11 6.60 -8.40 15.70
C ALA A 11 5.05 -8.47 15.61
N ALA A 12 4.39 -8.80 16.73
CA ALA A 12 2.97 -8.69 16.98
C ALA A 12 2.36 -7.28 16.74
N GLN A 13 3.17 -6.25 16.51
CA GLN A 13 2.69 -4.92 16.17
C GLN A 13 2.50 -4.67 14.67
N LEU A 14 2.89 -5.60 13.80
CA LEU A 14 2.61 -5.45 12.38
C LEU A 14 1.10 -5.33 12.12
N PRO A 15 0.66 -4.35 11.31
CA PRO A 15 -0.77 -4.11 11.12
C PRO A 15 -1.40 -5.30 10.40
N THR A 16 -2.53 -5.78 10.94
CA THR A 16 -3.30 -6.86 10.32
C THR A 16 -3.78 -6.45 8.91
N PRO A 17 -4.05 -7.42 8.01
CA PRO A 17 -4.56 -7.08 6.68
C PRO A 17 -5.84 -6.23 6.73
N SER A 18 -6.75 -6.53 7.66
CA SER A 18 -7.99 -5.75 7.85
C SER A 18 -7.73 -4.33 8.38
N ALA A 19 -6.64 -4.10 9.12
CA ALA A 19 -6.23 -2.75 9.52
C ALA A 19 -5.71 -1.95 8.31
N LEU A 20 -4.89 -2.55 7.44
CA LEU A 20 -4.44 -1.90 6.20
C LEU A 20 -5.60 -1.54 5.28
N LEU A 21 -6.56 -2.45 5.08
CA LEU A 21 -7.72 -2.17 4.23
C LEU A 21 -8.58 -1.02 4.78
N ARG A 22 -8.75 -0.92 6.11
CA ARG A 22 -9.43 0.23 6.74
C ARG A 22 -8.64 1.53 6.61
N ALA A 23 -7.30 1.46 6.65
CA ALA A 23 -6.43 2.59 6.41
C ALA A 23 -6.53 3.10 4.98
N PHE A 24 -6.55 2.21 3.99
CA PHE A 24 -6.76 2.58 2.59
C PHE A 24 -8.15 3.18 2.34
N LEU A 25 -9.17 2.74 3.10
CA LEU A 25 -10.51 3.32 3.03
C LEU A 25 -10.60 4.70 3.71
N GLY A 26 -9.65 5.03 4.60
CA GLY A 26 -9.67 6.27 5.40
C GLY A 26 -10.63 6.20 6.60
N THR A 27 -11.07 5.01 6.99
CA THR A 27 -12.07 4.78 8.06
C THR A 27 -11.47 4.42 9.41
N ASP A 28 -10.14 4.43 9.58
CA ASP A 28 -9.59 4.20 10.91
C ASP A 28 -10.05 5.33 11.83
N HIS A 29 -10.60 4.93 12.98
CA HIS A 29 -10.91 5.87 14.04
C HIS A 29 -9.63 6.62 14.43
N PRO A 30 -9.73 7.91 14.79
CA PRO A 30 -8.60 8.69 15.28
C PRO A 30 -8.17 8.14 16.64
N ASP A 31 -7.35 7.10 16.63
CA ASP A 31 -6.65 6.62 17.80
C ASP A 31 -5.45 7.56 18.05
N PRO A 32 -5.30 8.12 19.27
CA PRO A 32 -4.15 8.94 19.63
C PRO A 32 -2.78 8.21 19.56
N THR A 33 -2.76 6.88 19.40
CA THR A 33 -1.55 6.07 19.18
C THR A 33 -1.37 5.67 17.70
N ARG A 34 -1.58 6.63 16.81
CA ARG A 34 -1.49 6.48 15.34
C ARG A 34 -0.28 5.65 14.91
N HIS A 35 -0.56 4.43 14.42
CA HIS A 35 0.46 3.51 13.96
C HIS A 35 1.08 4.03 12.67
N ARG A 36 2.36 4.42 12.69
CA ARG A 36 3.03 5.08 11.54
C ARG A 36 2.88 4.34 10.20
N VAL A 37 2.92 3.01 10.23
CA VAL A 37 2.68 2.18 9.03
C VAL A 37 1.24 2.33 8.49
N LEU A 38 0.22 2.49 9.34
CA LEU A 38 -1.16 2.69 8.88
C LEU A 38 -1.36 4.08 8.27
N ASP A 39 -0.72 5.11 8.83
CA ASP A 39 -0.73 6.45 8.24
C ASP A 39 -0.03 6.44 6.87
N ALA A 40 1.16 5.84 6.78
CA ALA A 40 1.85 5.70 5.50
C ALA A 40 1.04 4.87 4.49
N ALA A 41 0.36 3.80 4.94
CA ALA A 41 -0.51 2.98 4.09
C ALA A 41 -1.68 3.80 3.51
N ARG A 42 -2.31 4.65 4.32
CA ARG A 42 -3.36 5.57 3.87
C ARG A 42 -2.82 6.55 2.83
N ASP A 43 -1.65 7.12 3.07
CA ASP A 43 -1.03 8.08 2.17
C ASP A 43 -0.58 7.42 0.86
N LEU A 44 -0.15 6.16 0.88
CA LEU A 44 0.12 5.36 -0.33
C LEU A 44 -1.14 5.18 -1.17
N ALA A 45 -2.29 4.87 -0.56
CA ALA A 45 -3.57 4.78 -1.28
C ALA A 45 -3.96 6.13 -1.90
N SER A 46 -3.74 7.23 -1.18
CA SER A 46 -3.94 8.60 -1.70
C SER A 46 -3.02 8.90 -2.90
N CYS A 47 -1.74 8.51 -2.82
CA CYS A 47 -0.79 8.64 -3.92
C CYS A 47 -1.27 7.89 -5.17
N HIS A 48 -1.70 6.63 -5.03
CA HIS A 48 -2.22 5.84 -6.15
C HIS A 48 -3.48 6.46 -6.78
N ASP A 49 -4.41 6.99 -5.98
CA ASP A 49 -5.60 7.66 -6.51
C ASP A 49 -5.26 8.97 -7.23
N ARG A 50 -4.40 9.82 -6.63
CA ARG A 50 -3.92 11.07 -7.24
C ARG A 50 -3.19 10.81 -8.56
N ARG A 51 -2.28 9.83 -8.57
CA ARG A 51 -1.50 9.44 -9.75
C ARG A 51 -2.41 8.99 -10.88
N ARG A 52 -3.39 8.14 -10.56
CA ARG A 52 -4.38 7.66 -11.53
C ARG A 52 -5.16 8.82 -12.15
N ARG A 53 -5.68 9.76 -11.33
CA ARG A 53 -6.41 10.93 -11.83
C ARG A 53 -5.55 11.79 -12.75
N ALA A 54 -4.28 12.02 -12.38
CA ALA A 54 -3.35 12.76 -13.23
C ALA A 54 -3.11 12.06 -14.58
N LEU A 55 -2.96 10.74 -14.58
CA LEU A 55 -2.82 9.95 -15.81
C LEU A 55 -4.10 9.93 -16.66
N GLU A 56 -5.27 9.92 -16.04
CA GLU A 56 -6.56 10.02 -16.76
C GLU A 56 -6.71 11.38 -17.42
N GLN A 57 -6.37 12.47 -16.72
CA GLN A 57 -6.35 13.82 -17.28
C GLN A 57 -5.37 13.96 -18.44
N ALA A 58 -4.17 13.37 -18.31
CA ALA A 58 -3.18 13.38 -19.39
C ALA A 58 -3.61 12.60 -20.63
N ARG A 59 -4.53 11.63 -20.48
CA ARG A 59 -5.08 10.80 -21.57
C ARG A 59 -6.33 11.39 -22.20
N ASP A 60 -6.88 12.47 -21.64
CA ASP A 60 -8.04 13.14 -22.21
C ASP A 60 -7.66 13.69 -23.60
N PRO A 61 -8.37 13.31 -24.69
CA PRO A 61 -8.12 13.84 -26.03
C PRO A 61 -8.26 15.37 -26.12
N ALA A 62 -8.99 16.00 -25.19
CA ALA A 62 -9.14 17.45 -25.10
C ALA A 62 -8.00 18.13 -24.32
N ALA A 63 -7.08 17.38 -23.72
CA ALA A 63 -5.97 17.95 -22.95
C ALA A 63 -4.97 18.69 -23.87
N SER A 64 -4.59 19.89 -23.47
CA SER A 64 -3.51 20.63 -24.12
C SER A 64 -2.14 20.03 -23.79
N SER A 65 -1.14 20.30 -24.62
CA SER A 65 0.25 19.86 -24.36
C SER A 65 0.79 20.38 -23.03
N SER A 66 0.39 21.59 -22.60
CA SER A 66 0.76 22.13 -21.28
C SER A 66 0.14 21.35 -20.13
N THR A 67 -1.11 20.90 -20.28
CA THR A 67 -1.78 20.03 -19.31
C THR A 67 -1.08 18.69 -19.22
N GLY A 68 -0.74 18.06 -20.35
CA GLY A 68 0.01 16.81 -20.37
C GLY A 68 1.36 16.92 -19.64
N ALA A 69 2.11 18.00 -19.87
CA ALA A 69 3.38 18.25 -19.18
C ALA A 69 3.21 18.51 -17.67
N ALA A 70 2.14 19.21 -17.26
CA ALA A 70 1.82 19.42 -15.85
C ALA A 70 1.41 18.12 -15.14
N CYS A 71 0.60 17.28 -15.78
CA CYS A 71 0.26 15.95 -15.29
C CYS A 71 1.49 15.05 -15.16
N GLY A 72 2.44 15.13 -16.10
CA GLY A 72 3.71 14.41 -16.02
C GLY A 72 4.50 14.76 -14.76
N ARG A 73 4.76 16.06 -14.53
CA ARG A 73 5.45 16.52 -13.31
C ARG A 73 4.73 16.11 -12.03
N LEU A 74 3.39 16.22 -12.01
CA LEU A 74 2.59 15.80 -10.87
C LEU A 74 2.74 14.29 -10.60
N VAL A 75 2.80 13.45 -11.64
CA VAL A 75 3.04 12.00 -11.48
C VAL A 75 4.43 11.74 -10.91
N ASP A 76 5.46 12.46 -11.37
CA ASP A 76 6.81 12.32 -10.85
C ASP A 76 6.89 12.71 -9.36
N ASP A 77 6.25 13.82 -8.97
CA ASP A 77 6.16 14.26 -7.57
C ASP A 77 5.45 13.21 -6.70
N ILE A 78 4.33 12.66 -7.18
CA ILE A 78 3.60 11.60 -6.47
C ILE A 78 4.44 10.31 -6.37
N ASP A 79 5.19 9.96 -7.41
CA ASP A 79 6.05 8.78 -7.41
C ASP A 79 7.21 8.95 -6.42
N ASN A 80 7.74 10.16 -6.24
CA ASN A 80 8.71 10.50 -5.19
C ASN A 80 8.11 10.41 -3.79
N ASP A 81 6.92 10.99 -3.56
CA ASP A 81 6.19 10.89 -2.29
C ASP A 81 5.96 9.41 -1.92
N ARG A 82 5.55 8.59 -2.90
CA ARG A 82 5.32 7.15 -2.73
C ARG A 82 6.59 6.41 -2.30
N VAL A 83 7.73 6.69 -2.92
CA VAL A 83 9.02 6.09 -2.55
C VAL A 83 9.42 6.48 -1.12
N ALA A 84 9.21 7.74 -0.73
CA ALA A 84 9.49 8.19 0.63
C ALA A 84 8.59 7.48 1.67
N LEU A 85 7.31 7.26 1.37
CA LEU A 85 6.40 6.52 2.24
C LEU A 85 6.79 5.04 2.37
N ILE A 86 7.22 4.40 1.28
CA ILE A 86 7.75 3.02 1.32
C ILE A 86 8.97 2.95 2.23
N ALA A 87 9.94 3.86 2.04
CA ALA A 87 11.14 3.92 2.88
C ALA A 87 10.80 4.16 4.36
N HIS A 88 9.80 5.00 4.64
CA HIS A 88 9.34 5.25 6.01
C HIS A 88 8.78 4.00 6.70
N ILE A 89 8.03 3.17 5.96
CA ILE A 89 7.55 1.88 6.45
C ILE A 89 8.73 0.93 6.72
N ASP A 90 9.67 0.85 5.78
CA ASP A 90 10.81 -0.06 5.88
C ASP A 90 11.75 0.33 7.04
N GLU A 91 11.95 1.63 7.29
CA GLU A 91 12.69 2.14 8.45
C GLU A 91 11.96 1.83 9.77
N TRP A 92 10.62 1.96 9.79
CA TRP A 92 9.84 1.54 10.96
C TRP A 92 9.99 0.05 11.23
N VAL A 93 9.97 -0.80 10.19
CA VAL A 93 10.20 -2.24 10.32
C VAL A 93 11.62 -2.54 10.83
N ALA A 94 12.63 -1.86 10.30
CA ALA A 94 14.02 -2.03 10.73
C ALA A 94 14.23 -1.73 12.22
N THR A 95 13.48 -0.76 12.74
CA THR A 95 13.59 -0.29 14.13
C THR A 95 12.71 -1.07 15.10
N HIS A 96 11.59 -1.64 14.63
CA HIS A 96 10.58 -2.27 15.51
C HIS A 96 10.41 -3.78 15.31
N VAL A 97 10.93 -4.40 14.24
CA VAL A 97 10.77 -5.84 14.00
C VAL A 97 12.07 -6.58 14.27
N GLU A 98 12.04 -7.52 15.22
CA GLU A 98 13.19 -8.36 15.53
C GLU A 98 13.42 -9.40 14.43
N HIS A 99 14.64 -9.39 13.87
CA HIS A 99 15.06 -10.36 12.87
C HIS A 99 15.99 -11.41 13.50
N ARG A 100 15.56 -12.67 13.51
CA ARG A 100 16.41 -13.78 13.96
C ARG A 100 17.52 -14.06 12.94
N VAL A 101 18.76 -14.19 13.43
CA VAL A 101 19.91 -14.65 12.61
C VAL A 101 19.63 -16.08 12.13
N GLY A 102 19.55 -16.28 10.82
CA GLY A 102 19.31 -17.58 10.18
C GLY A 102 17.93 -17.79 9.54
N ALA A 103 16.99 -16.85 9.70
CA ALA A 103 15.72 -16.89 8.99
C ALA A 103 15.90 -16.60 7.48
N SER A 104 15.09 -17.22 6.64
CA SER A 104 15.10 -16.99 5.19
C SER A 104 14.74 -15.53 4.88
N LEU A 105 15.54 -14.87 4.06
CA LEU A 105 15.28 -13.49 3.63
C LEU A 105 14.09 -13.46 2.66
N HIS A 106 13.13 -12.56 2.88
CA HIS A 106 12.08 -12.31 1.89
C HIS A 106 12.63 -11.56 0.68
N THR A 107 11.98 -11.68 -0.48
CA THR A 107 12.44 -11.05 -1.73
C THR A 107 12.05 -9.58 -1.83
N GLU A 108 11.09 -9.14 -1.02
CA GLU A 108 10.52 -7.79 -1.06
C GLU A 108 10.50 -7.19 0.35
N THR A 109 10.55 -5.85 0.45
CA THR A 109 10.37 -5.14 1.71
C THR A 109 8.89 -5.08 2.10
N LEU A 110 8.59 -4.80 3.37
CA LEU A 110 7.19 -4.68 3.80
C LEU A 110 6.50 -3.49 3.13
N GLY A 111 7.20 -2.36 3.03
CA GLY A 111 6.72 -1.17 2.35
C GLY A 111 6.35 -1.44 0.89
N ALA A 112 7.16 -2.23 0.18
CA ALA A 112 6.85 -2.63 -1.21
C ALA A 112 5.59 -3.50 -1.31
N VAL A 113 5.37 -4.41 -0.36
CA VAL A 113 4.15 -5.24 -0.31
C VAL A 113 2.92 -4.38 -0.03
N ILE A 114 3.01 -3.46 0.95
CA ILE A 114 1.91 -2.54 1.31
C ILE A 114 1.59 -1.59 0.15
N ASP A 115 2.60 -1.07 -0.55
CA ASP A 115 2.40 -0.24 -1.75
C ASP A 115 1.61 -0.98 -2.84
N ARG A 116 1.95 -2.25 -3.10
CA ARG A 116 1.23 -3.06 -4.07
C ARG A 116 -0.21 -3.32 -3.66
N MET A 117 -0.45 -3.57 -2.37
CA MET A 117 -1.81 -3.70 -1.83
C MET A 117 -2.60 -2.40 -2.03
N ALA A 118 -2.02 -1.24 -1.73
CA ALA A 118 -2.64 0.07 -1.94
C ALA A 118 -3.01 0.30 -3.43
N ALA A 119 -2.10 -0.04 -4.34
CA ALA A 119 -2.33 0.05 -5.78
C ALA A 119 -3.51 -0.82 -6.24
N LYS A 120 -3.59 -2.07 -5.75
CA LYS A 120 -4.70 -2.99 -6.08
C LYS A 120 -6.01 -2.56 -5.44
N TRP A 121 -5.97 -2.04 -4.22
CA TRP A 121 -7.14 -1.47 -3.55
C TRP A 121 -7.75 -0.35 -4.39
N VAL A 122 -6.95 0.63 -4.80
CA VAL A 122 -7.41 1.73 -5.66
C VAL A 122 -7.95 1.19 -6.99
N ALA A 123 -7.28 0.22 -7.61
CA ALA A 123 -7.77 -0.40 -8.85
C ALA A 123 -9.12 -1.12 -8.68
N ALA A 124 -9.34 -1.79 -7.54
CA ALA A 124 -10.61 -2.46 -7.23
C ALA A 124 -11.74 -1.46 -6.98
N GLN A 125 -11.48 -0.41 -6.20
CA GLN A 125 -12.43 0.68 -5.95
C GLN A 125 -12.86 1.36 -7.27
N GLN A 126 -11.91 1.59 -8.18
CA GLN A 126 -12.20 2.18 -9.49
C GLN A 126 -12.95 1.23 -10.41
N ALA A 127 -12.67 -0.06 -10.36
CA ALA A 127 -13.44 -1.03 -11.13
C ALA A 127 -14.90 -1.13 -10.64
N MET A 128 -15.19 -0.73 -9.40
CA MET A 128 -16.56 -0.62 -8.88
C MET A 128 -17.23 0.72 -9.20
N ALA A 129 -16.57 1.84 -8.92
CA ALA A 129 -17.17 3.18 -8.99
C ALA A 129 -16.95 3.90 -10.33
N GLY A 130 -16.05 3.41 -11.17
CA GLY A 130 -15.59 4.11 -12.37
C GLY A 130 -16.59 4.04 -13.53
N PRO A 131 -16.64 5.07 -14.40
CA PRO A 131 -17.42 5.03 -15.61
C PRO A 131 -16.92 3.90 -16.52
N ALA A 132 -17.87 3.15 -17.08
CA ALA A 132 -17.55 2.14 -18.07
C ALA A 132 -16.92 2.81 -19.31
N PRO A 133 -15.89 2.20 -19.93
CA PRO A 133 -15.57 2.55 -21.30
C PRO A 133 -16.82 2.42 -22.16
N THR A 134 -17.02 3.32 -23.10
CA THR A 134 -18.23 3.46 -23.96
C THR A 134 -18.58 2.19 -24.74
N LYS A 135 -17.70 1.18 -24.75
CA LYS A 135 -17.82 -0.10 -25.48
C LYS A 135 -17.88 -1.34 -24.57
N THR A 136 -18.00 -1.20 -23.25
CA THR A 136 -17.99 -2.36 -22.34
C THR A 136 -19.41 -2.82 -22.00
N THR A 137 -19.68 -4.12 -22.07
CA THR A 137 -20.97 -4.69 -21.63
C THR A 137 -21.05 -4.79 -20.10
N PRO A 138 -22.25 -4.87 -19.50
CA PRO A 138 -22.38 -5.10 -18.05
C PRO A 138 -21.60 -6.31 -17.55
N ARG A 139 -21.64 -7.43 -18.29
CA ARG A 139 -20.91 -8.67 -17.95
C ARG A 139 -19.39 -8.49 -17.98
N GLN A 140 -18.87 -7.72 -18.95
CA GLN A 140 -17.44 -7.42 -19.01
C GLN A 140 -16.98 -6.50 -17.87
N ARG A 141 -17.84 -5.57 -17.43
CA ARG A 141 -17.57 -4.76 -16.24
C ARG A 141 -17.48 -5.64 -14.99
N GLU A 142 -18.50 -6.46 -14.76
CA GLU A 142 -18.56 -7.37 -13.60
C GLU A 142 -17.33 -8.28 -13.54
N ALA A 143 -16.95 -8.90 -14.68
CA ALA A 143 -15.76 -9.74 -14.74
C ALA A 143 -14.46 -8.96 -14.42
N ARG A 144 -14.35 -7.71 -14.88
CA ARG A 144 -13.19 -6.85 -14.56
C ARG A 144 -13.16 -6.47 -13.08
N THR A 145 -14.30 -6.11 -12.51
CA THR A 145 -14.44 -5.79 -11.08
C THR A 145 -14.06 -7.00 -10.24
N HIS A 146 -14.63 -8.16 -10.53
CA HIS A 146 -14.31 -9.42 -9.87
C HIS A 146 -12.81 -9.74 -9.92
N LEU A 147 -12.18 -9.60 -11.09
CA LEU A 147 -10.74 -9.83 -11.24
C LEU A 147 -9.89 -8.90 -10.35
N GLN A 148 -10.25 -7.62 -10.20
CA GLN A 148 -9.48 -6.73 -9.31
C GLN A 148 -9.65 -7.11 -7.84
N TRP A 149 -10.85 -7.50 -7.43
CA TRP A 149 -11.11 -7.97 -6.06
C TRP A 149 -10.39 -9.29 -5.76
N CYS A 150 -10.36 -10.25 -6.69
CA CYS A 150 -9.58 -11.48 -6.54
C CYS A 150 -8.09 -11.19 -6.36
N ARG A 151 -7.50 -10.32 -7.19
CA ARG A 151 -6.08 -9.94 -7.08
C ARG A 151 -5.75 -9.25 -5.76
N LEU A 152 -6.67 -8.44 -5.24
CA LEU A 152 -6.51 -7.83 -3.93
C LEU A 152 -6.60 -8.89 -2.82
N ALA A 153 -7.53 -9.83 -2.90
CA ALA A 153 -7.66 -10.91 -1.94
C ALA A 153 -6.39 -11.78 -1.89
N GLU A 154 -5.85 -12.17 -3.04
CA GLU A 154 -4.59 -12.93 -3.15
C GLU A 154 -3.42 -12.20 -2.47
N LEU A 155 -3.29 -10.88 -2.66
CA LEU A 155 -2.25 -10.10 -1.98
C LEU A 155 -2.50 -9.96 -0.48
N THR A 156 -3.76 -9.87 -0.07
CA THR A 156 -4.14 -9.76 1.34
C THR A 156 -3.82 -11.05 2.09
N ASP A 157 -4.08 -12.20 1.47
CA ASP A 157 -3.73 -13.51 2.00
C ASP A 157 -2.20 -13.69 2.03
N GLY A 158 -1.50 -13.35 0.95
CA GLY A 158 -0.03 -13.38 0.92
C GLY A 158 0.63 -12.47 1.97
N TYR A 159 0.05 -11.30 2.25
CA TYR A 159 0.49 -10.41 3.32
C TYR A 159 0.24 -11.01 4.72
N ARG A 160 -0.91 -11.67 4.93
CA ARG A 160 -1.21 -12.39 6.18
C ARG A 160 -0.19 -13.48 6.42
N ASP A 161 0.12 -14.28 5.40
CA ASP A 161 1.10 -15.36 5.48
C ASP A 161 2.50 -14.79 5.77
N LEU A 162 2.87 -13.67 5.13
CA LEU A 162 4.12 -12.97 5.37
C LEU A 162 4.26 -12.49 6.83
N ILE A 163 3.24 -11.82 7.39
CA ILE A 163 3.28 -11.39 8.81
C ILE A 163 3.39 -12.60 9.73
N THR A 164 2.65 -13.67 9.43
CA THR A 164 2.68 -14.90 10.24
C THR A 164 4.09 -15.49 10.23
N ASP A 165 4.71 -15.61 9.05
CA ASP A 165 6.10 -16.08 8.90
C ASP A 165 7.13 -15.19 9.62
N VAL A 166 6.93 -13.87 9.62
CA VAL A 166 7.81 -12.91 10.30
C VAL A 166 7.64 -12.98 11.82
N THR A 167 6.40 -13.02 12.30
CA THR A 167 6.06 -13.16 13.72
C THR A 167 6.55 -14.49 14.29
N GLU A 168 6.50 -15.57 13.51
CA GLU A 168 7.03 -16.88 13.89
C GLU A 168 8.55 -17.01 13.65
N HIS A 169 9.22 -15.92 13.27
CA HIS A 169 10.66 -15.85 12.97
C HIS A 169 11.15 -16.87 11.92
N ARG A 170 10.25 -17.36 11.05
CA ARG A 170 10.60 -18.21 9.90
C ARG A 170 11.21 -17.41 8.77
N ARG A 171 10.84 -16.13 8.66
CA ARG A 171 11.25 -15.23 7.60
C ARG A 171 11.73 -13.91 8.20
N ARG A 172 12.73 -13.31 7.55
CA ARG A 172 13.17 -11.94 7.84
C ARG A 172 12.89 -11.02 6.65
N LEU A 173 12.54 -9.77 6.93
CA LEU A 173 12.29 -8.77 5.90
C LEU A 173 13.62 -8.09 5.52
N PRO A 174 13.85 -7.76 4.24
CA PRO A 174 14.92 -6.85 3.88
C PRO A 174 14.65 -5.50 4.52
N VAL A 175 15.67 -4.98 5.18
CA VAL A 175 15.70 -3.64 5.76
C VAL A 175 16.92 -2.94 5.15
N TRP A 176 16.72 -1.75 4.60
CA TRP A 176 17.73 -0.99 3.87
C TRP A 176 17.93 0.36 4.55
#